data_AF-A0A2M8XW73-F1
#
_entry.id   AF-A0A2M8XW73-F1
#
_cell.length_a   1.000
_cell.length_b   1.000
_cell.length_c   1.000
_cell.angle_alpha   90.00
_cell.angle_beta   90.00
_cell.angle_gamma   90.00
#
_symmetry.space_group_name_H-M   'P 1'
#
loop_
_entity.id
_entity.type
_entity.pdbx_description
1 polymer ?
#
loop_
_entity_poly.entity_id
_entity_poly.type
_entity_poly.pdbx_seq_one_letter_code
_entity_poly.pdbx_strand_id
1 'polypeptide(L)'
;MKYLFGIVLLFCFSCGNKEDILLPKADKTIVKEVVDLSPIYIFFRVNGKDTLAEVNRKNSISTTNWILNIDKRLPLWLVIPEVIKLQEKRRGDSAHKNEAAENYFSYADSIGKNLAFMPFTKVNYKMEKPAGTVIFFNKKNEILLEDQHITKEKLGELINAALPDDTVKKFLFRFDKNLDFGSYIQDKIFIETLEKKIETNEEFIY
;
A
#
# COMPACT_ATOMS: atom_id res chain seq x y z
N MET A 1 -47.09 35.04 33.55
CA MET A 1 -46.82 33.70 32.98
C MET A 1 -45.92 33.90 31.76
N LYS A 2 -44.59 33.85 31.89
CA LYS A 2 -43.71 32.66 31.96
C LYS A 2 -43.89 31.70 30.77
N TYR A 3 -43.51 32.12 29.56
CA TYR A 3 -43.09 31.20 28.50
C TYR A 3 -41.89 31.79 27.75
N LEU A 4 -40.70 31.58 28.34
CA LEU A 4 -39.42 31.80 27.68
C LEU A 4 -39.24 30.61 26.72
N PHE A 5 -39.55 30.80 25.43
CA PHE A 5 -39.35 29.76 24.42
C PHE A 5 -37.85 29.65 24.14
N GLY A 6 -37.16 28.82 24.93
CA GLY A 6 -35.74 28.52 24.77
C GLY A 6 -35.53 27.67 23.52
N ILE A 7 -35.16 28.31 22.41
CA ILE A 7 -34.59 27.62 21.25
C ILE A 7 -33.19 27.16 21.65
N VAL A 8 -33.07 25.89 22.03
CA VAL A 8 -31.77 25.22 22.17
C VAL A 8 -31.31 24.85 20.77
N LEU A 9 -30.48 25.70 20.16
CA LEU A 9 -29.71 25.32 18.98
C LEU A 9 -28.66 24.29 19.42
N LEU A 10 -28.96 23.00 19.23
CA LEU A 10 -27.97 21.93 19.27
C LEU A 10 -27.05 22.09 18.05
N PHE A 11 -26.03 22.93 18.18
CA PHE A 11 -24.88 22.88 17.28
C PHE A 11 -24.12 21.58 17.58
N CYS A 12 -24.45 20.53 16.83
CA CYS A 12 -23.57 19.36 16.71
C CYS A 12 -22.31 19.80 15.96
N PHE A 13 -21.38 20.47 16.66
CA PHE A 13 -20.01 20.60 16.19
C PHE A 13 -19.40 19.20 16.22
N SER A 14 -19.59 18.45 15.14
CA SER A 14 -18.65 17.37 14.80
C SER A 14 -17.35 18.05 14.40
N CYS A 15 -16.60 18.49 15.40
CA CYS A 15 -15.19 18.82 15.26
C CYS A 15 -14.42 17.49 15.26
N GLY A 16 -14.75 16.62 14.31
CA GLY A 16 -13.83 15.56 13.93
C GLY A 16 -12.65 16.27 13.30
N ASN A 17 -11.47 16.16 13.90
CA ASN A 17 -10.23 16.60 13.28
C ASN A 17 -10.26 16.06 11.84
N LYS A 18 -10.31 16.95 10.84
CA LYS A 18 -10.18 16.53 9.45
C LYS A 18 -8.73 16.12 9.29
N GLU A 19 -8.50 14.81 9.41
CA GLU A 19 -7.19 14.25 9.24
C GLU A 19 -6.96 14.05 7.74
N ASP A 20 -6.28 15.01 7.12
CA ASP A 20 -5.94 14.94 5.72
C ASP A 20 -4.89 13.85 5.49
N ILE A 21 -5.19 12.93 4.58
CA ILE A 21 -4.26 11.88 4.14
C ILE A 21 -3.77 12.17 2.73
N LEU A 22 -2.45 12.15 2.53
CA LEU A 22 -1.86 12.34 1.21
C LEU A 22 -1.69 10.99 0.51
N LEU A 23 -2.61 10.65 -0.39
CA LEU A 23 -2.50 9.39 -1.14
C LEU A 23 -1.29 9.38 -2.11
N PRO A 24 -0.69 8.20 -2.36
CA PRO A 24 0.24 8.00 -3.46
C PRO A 24 -0.38 8.42 -4.79
N LYS A 25 0.48 8.79 -5.74
CA LYS A 25 0.08 9.16 -7.10
C LYS A 25 0.82 8.33 -8.12
N ALA A 26 0.09 7.86 -9.12
CA ALA A 26 0.63 7.18 -10.28
C ALA A 26 -0.14 7.60 -11.54
N ASP A 27 0.30 7.16 -12.70
CA ASP A 27 -0.22 7.55 -14.02
C ASP A 27 -1.10 6.48 -14.68
N LYS A 28 -1.33 5.37 -13.98
CA LYS A 28 -2.07 4.22 -14.48
C LYS A 28 -3.01 3.66 -13.43
N THR A 29 -4.24 3.36 -13.84
CA THR A 29 -5.21 2.61 -13.03
C THR A 29 -4.96 1.09 -13.17
N ILE A 30 -4.77 0.40 -12.05
CA ILE A 30 -4.69 -1.07 -11.99
C ILE A 30 -6.09 -1.66 -11.76
N VAL A 31 -6.73 -1.29 -10.64
CA VAL A 31 -8.15 -1.58 -10.38
C VAL A 31 -8.90 -0.27 -10.19
N LYS A 32 -9.99 -0.09 -10.93
CA LYS A 32 -10.78 1.15 -10.94
C LYS A 32 -11.82 1.20 -9.81
N GLU A 33 -12.48 0.09 -9.56
CA GLU A 33 -13.61 0.01 -8.64
C GLU A 33 -13.51 -1.24 -7.78
N VAL A 34 -13.82 -1.08 -6.49
CA VAL A 34 -13.97 -2.15 -5.52
C VAL A 34 -15.32 -1.90 -4.84
N VAL A 35 -16.11 -2.96 -4.67
CA VAL A 35 -17.41 -2.91 -3.99
C VAL A 35 -17.32 -3.61 -2.64
N ASP A 36 -18.31 -3.43 -1.77
CA ASP A 36 -18.37 -4.03 -0.43
C ASP A 36 -17.04 -3.86 0.33
N LEU A 37 -16.74 -2.60 0.67
CA LEU A 37 -15.42 -2.23 1.17
C LEU A 37 -15.45 -1.56 2.54
N SER A 38 -14.34 -1.73 3.25
CA SER A 38 -14.02 -1.12 4.52
C SER A 38 -12.75 -0.27 4.39
N PRO A 39 -12.83 1.05 4.60
CA PRO A 39 -11.66 1.93 4.54
C PRO A 39 -10.88 1.90 5.85
N ILE A 40 -9.59 1.57 5.78
CA ILE A 40 -8.64 1.62 6.88
C ILE A 40 -7.65 2.75 6.55
N TYR A 41 -7.36 3.61 7.53
CA TYR A 41 -6.47 4.75 7.33
C TYR A 41 -5.19 4.58 8.15
N ILE A 42 -4.04 4.91 7.54
CA ILE A 42 -2.74 5.01 8.19
C ILE A 42 -2.21 6.42 7.97
N PHE A 43 -2.27 7.24 9.00
CA PHE A 43 -1.94 8.66 8.93
C PHE A 43 -0.47 8.93 9.24
N PHE A 44 0.10 9.89 8.52
CA PHE A 44 1.40 10.45 8.84
C PHE A 44 1.28 11.44 10.01
N ARG A 45 2.00 11.16 11.09
CA ARG A 45 2.10 12.03 12.27
C ARG A 45 3.55 12.35 12.58
N VAL A 46 3.75 13.51 13.17
CA VAL A 46 5.05 13.93 13.71
C VAL A 46 4.86 14.20 15.19
N ASN A 47 5.68 13.57 16.04
CA ASN A 47 5.80 13.89 17.45
C ASN A 47 7.25 14.29 17.74
N GLY A 48 7.49 15.60 17.84
CA GLY A 48 8.84 16.13 17.94
C GLY A 48 9.66 15.83 16.68
N LYS A 49 10.68 14.98 16.80
CA LYS A 49 11.53 14.53 15.68
C LYS A 49 11.13 13.16 15.12
N ASP A 50 10.17 12.49 15.75
CA ASP A 50 9.77 11.15 15.39
C ASP A 50 8.58 11.18 14.42
N THR A 51 8.67 10.37 13.36
CA THR A 51 7.57 10.07 12.46
C THR A 51 6.79 8.87 13.01
N LEU A 52 5.46 8.97 13.04
CA LEU A 52 4.56 7.91 13.52
C LEU A 52 3.53 7.57 12.44
N ALA A 53 3.20 6.28 12.35
CA ALA A 53 2.10 5.75 11.55
C ALA A 53 0.89 5.49 12.46
N GLU A 54 -0.12 6.35 12.41
CA GLU A 54 -1.33 6.21 13.22
C GLU A 54 -2.41 5.45 12.45
N VAL A 55 -2.81 4.27 12.95
CA VAL A 55 -3.75 3.38 12.26
C VAL A 55 -5.16 3.48 12.84
N ASN A 56 -6.14 3.84 12.02
CA ASN A 56 -7.55 3.75 12.39
C ASN A 56 -8.10 2.33 12.17
N ARG A 57 -7.96 1.49 13.19
CA ARG A 57 -8.41 0.08 13.17
C ARG A 57 -9.92 -0.11 13.35
N LYS A 58 -10.68 0.95 13.65
CA LYS A 58 -12.11 0.84 14.01
C LYS A 58 -13.00 0.41 12.84
N ASN A 59 -12.52 0.56 11.61
CA ASN A 59 -13.28 0.30 10.39
C ASN A 59 -12.96 -1.05 9.73
N SER A 60 -12.23 -1.98 10.38
CA SER A 60 -11.85 -3.26 9.76
C SER A 60 -12.96 -4.31 9.87
N ILE A 61 -13.89 -4.36 8.90
CA ILE A 61 -14.95 -5.39 8.86
C ILE A 61 -14.44 -6.61 8.09
N SER A 62 -14.33 -7.76 8.76
CA SER A 62 -13.64 -8.97 8.24
C SER A 62 -14.23 -9.56 6.96
N THR A 63 -15.53 -9.37 6.71
CA THR A 63 -16.25 -9.94 5.56
C THR A 63 -16.13 -9.12 4.28
N THR A 64 -15.60 -7.90 4.36
CA THR A 64 -15.55 -6.91 3.27
C THR A 64 -14.15 -6.81 2.65
N ASN A 65 -14.04 -6.18 1.48
CA ASN A 65 -12.76 -5.78 0.90
C ASN A 65 -12.12 -4.68 1.76
N TRP A 66 -10.82 -4.76 2.04
CA TRP A 66 -10.13 -3.73 2.82
C TRP A 66 -9.38 -2.78 1.90
N ILE A 67 -9.67 -1.48 2.03
CA ILE A 67 -8.96 -0.42 1.34
C ILE A 67 -8.06 0.28 2.35
N LEU A 68 -6.76 0.04 2.25
CA LEU A 68 -5.77 0.74 3.05
C LEU A 68 -5.41 2.06 2.37
N ASN A 69 -5.89 3.14 2.97
CA ASN A 69 -5.52 4.51 2.65
C ASN A 69 -4.31 4.87 3.51
N ILE A 70 -3.13 4.97 2.89
CA ILE A 70 -1.87 5.16 3.60
C ILE A 70 -1.24 6.46 3.11
N ASP A 71 -0.79 7.29 4.05
CA ASP A 71 -0.11 8.53 3.69
C ASP A 71 1.21 8.22 2.99
N LYS A 72 1.39 8.75 1.78
CA LYS A 72 2.54 8.49 0.91
C LYS A 72 3.88 8.83 1.55
N ARG A 73 3.93 9.72 2.54
CA ARG A 73 5.16 10.18 3.19
C ARG A 73 5.72 9.19 4.20
N LEU A 74 4.92 8.20 4.60
CA LEU A 74 5.35 7.23 5.60
C LEU A 74 6.43 6.30 5.02
N PRO A 75 7.53 6.04 5.74
CA PRO A 75 8.52 5.06 5.32
C PRO A 75 8.01 3.63 5.50
N LEU A 76 8.47 2.70 4.65
CA LEU A 76 8.01 1.31 4.66
C LEU A 76 8.25 0.59 5.99
N TRP A 77 9.32 0.91 6.72
CA TRP A 77 9.59 0.31 8.03
C TRP A 77 8.53 0.63 9.08
N LEU A 78 7.76 1.71 8.92
CA LEU A 78 6.60 2.01 9.77
C LEU A 78 5.32 1.40 9.22
N VAL A 79 5.13 1.45 7.90
CA VAL A 79 3.89 1.02 7.25
C VAL A 79 3.73 -0.49 7.25
N ILE A 80 4.75 -1.21 6.77
CA ILE A 80 4.64 -2.63 6.49
C ILE A 80 4.37 -3.47 7.75
N PRO A 81 4.97 -3.20 8.92
CA PRO A 81 4.59 -3.89 10.15
C PRO A 81 3.10 -3.73 10.52
N GLU A 82 2.50 -2.56 10.28
CA GLU A 82 1.06 -2.37 10.49
C GLU A 82 0.22 -3.12 9.45
N VAL A 83 0.66 -3.16 8.20
CA VAL A 83 0.02 -3.97 7.14
C VAL A 83 0.06 -5.47 7.49
N ILE A 84 1.20 -5.98 7.96
CA ILE A 84 1.36 -7.38 8.40
C ILE A 84 0.37 -7.68 9.54
N LYS A 85 0.31 -6.84 10.58
CA LYS A 85 -0.64 -7.02 11.70
C LYS A 85 -2.10 -7.06 11.22
N LEU A 86 -2.46 -6.24 10.23
CA LEU A 86 -3.79 -6.26 9.64
C LEU A 86 -4.04 -7.57 8.86
N GLN A 87 -3.08 -8.02 8.04
CA GLN A 87 -3.19 -9.30 7.33
C GLN A 87 -3.31 -10.48 8.30
N GLU A 88 -2.54 -10.50 9.39
CA GLU A 88 -2.60 -11.53 10.43
C GLU A 88 -3.95 -11.54 11.14
N LYS A 89 -4.45 -10.36 11.55
CA LYS A 89 -5.80 -10.23 12.13
C LYS A 89 -6.85 -10.84 11.21
N ARG A 90 -6.80 -10.50 9.92
CA ARG A 90 -7.74 -11.02 8.92
C ARG A 90 -7.65 -12.54 8.75
N ARG A 91 -6.43 -13.09 8.75
CA ARG A 91 -6.19 -14.54 8.65
C ARG A 91 -6.63 -15.28 9.91
N GLY A 92 -6.54 -14.65 11.07
CA GLY A 92 -6.93 -15.20 12.38
C GLY A 92 -8.43 -15.19 12.67
N ASP A 93 -9.23 -14.34 12.00
CA ASP A 93 -10.70 -14.28 12.13
C ASP A 93 -11.39 -15.47 11.43
N SER A 94 -11.14 -16.69 11.94
CA SER A 94 -11.55 -17.97 11.33
C SER A 94 -13.07 -18.23 11.32
N ALA A 95 -13.84 -17.63 12.23
CA ALA A 95 -15.26 -17.90 12.39
C ALA A 95 -16.17 -17.13 11.40
N HIS A 96 -15.69 -16.02 10.82
CA HIS A 96 -16.47 -15.14 9.93
C HIS A 96 -15.65 -14.68 8.71
N LYS A 97 -14.72 -15.51 8.24
CA LYS A 97 -13.85 -15.17 7.11
C LYS A 97 -14.60 -15.26 5.79
N ASN A 98 -14.64 -14.16 5.04
CA ASN A 98 -14.94 -14.21 3.61
C ASN A 98 -13.63 -14.43 2.85
N GLU A 99 -13.41 -15.64 2.32
CA GLU A 99 -12.19 -15.97 1.58
C GLU A 99 -12.08 -15.26 0.23
N ALA A 100 -13.21 -14.80 -0.32
CA ALA A 100 -13.24 -14.03 -1.56
C ALA A 100 -12.89 -12.55 -1.37
N ALA A 101 -12.90 -12.07 -0.12
CA ALA A 101 -12.65 -10.66 0.13
C ALA A 101 -11.15 -10.35 0.12
N GLU A 102 -10.80 -9.26 -0.55
CA GLU A 102 -9.45 -8.87 -0.92
C GLU A 102 -8.96 -7.63 -0.14
N ASN A 103 -7.67 -7.33 -0.27
CA ASN A 103 -7.04 -6.15 0.31
C ASN A 103 -6.37 -5.34 -0.79
N TYR A 104 -6.56 -4.03 -0.76
CA TYR A 104 -6.00 -3.09 -1.71
C TYR A 104 -5.39 -1.88 -1.04
N PHE A 105 -4.30 -1.38 -1.60
CA PHE A 105 -3.82 -0.03 -1.32
C PHE A 105 -4.52 0.95 -2.24
N SER A 106 -5.02 2.06 -1.71
CA SER A 106 -5.58 3.13 -2.52
C SER A 106 -4.50 4.11 -3.00
N TYR A 107 -4.64 4.60 -4.23
CA TYR A 107 -3.83 5.69 -4.77
C TYR A 107 -4.64 6.55 -5.74
N ALA A 108 -4.14 7.73 -6.06
CA ALA A 108 -4.75 8.61 -7.05
C ALA A 108 -4.10 8.41 -8.42
N ASP A 109 -4.89 8.03 -9.42
CA ASP A 109 -4.49 8.08 -10.82
C ASP A 109 -4.48 9.54 -11.28
N SER A 110 -3.29 10.06 -11.55
CA SER A 110 -3.04 11.44 -11.94
C SER A 110 -3.43 11.74 -13.40
N ILE A 111 -3.47 10.72 -14.27
CA ILE A 111 -3.90 10.86 -15.67
C ILE A 111 -5.41 10.64 -15.76
N GLY A 112 -5.90 9.52 -15.22
CA GLY A 112 -7.32 9.16 -15.19
C GLY A 112 -8.16 10.06 -14.27
N LYS A 113 -7.51 10.79 -13.35
CA LYS A 113 -8.12 11.69 -12.36
C LYS A 113 -9.16 10.97 -11.49
N ASN A 114 -8.87 9.74 -11.10
CA ASN A 114 -9.73 8.89 -10.28
C ASN A 114 -8.96 8.25 -9.11
N LEU A 115 -9.70 7.75 -8.13
CA LEU A 115 -9.18 6.81 -7.15
C LEU A 115 -8.95 5.47 -7.83
N ALA A 116 -7.86 4.80 -7.49
CA ALA A 116 -7.49 3.49 -8.01
C ALA A 116 -6.90 2.62 -6.91
N PHE A 117 -6.85 1.31 -7.17
CA PHE A 117 -6.56 0.31 -6.16
C PHE A 117 -5.48 -0.66 -6.64
N MET A 118 -4.48 -0.89 -5.78
CA MET A 118 -3.39 -1.84 -5.98
C MET A 118 -3.62 -3.07 -5.08
N PRO A 119 -3.90 -4.26 -5.64
CA PRO A 119 -4.15 -5.46 -4.85
C PRO A 119 -2.88 -5.91 -4.11
N PHE A 120 -3.04 -6.38 -2.88
CA PHE A 120 -1.94 -6.95 -2.09
C PHE A 120 -2.35 -8.17 -1.23
N THR A 121 -3.55 -8.73 -1.42
CA THR A 121 -4.09 -9.86 -0.63
C THR A 121 -3.12 -11.02 -0.50
N LYS A 122 -2.45 -11.38 -1.60
CA LYS A 122 -1.57 -12.56 -1.69
C LYS A 122 -0.13 -12.27 -1.28
N VAL A 123 0.23 -10.99 -1.09
CA VAL A 123 1.59 -10.58 -0.75
C VAL A 123 1.95 -11.06 0.65
N ASN A 124 3.13 -11.65 0.75
CA ASN A 124 3.78 -12.12 1.95
C ASN A 124 5.00 -11.24 2.23
N TYR A 125 4.85 -10.29 3.15
CA TYR A 125 5.94 -9.38 3.49
C TYR A 125 7.02 -10.05 4.33
N LYS A 126 8.28 -9.80 3.97
CA LYS A 126 9.48 -10.31 4.66
C LYS A 126 10.34 -9.14 5.11
N MET A 127 10.61 -9.03 6.41
CA MET A 127 11.43 -7.96 7.00
C MET A 127 12.90 -8.37 7.14
N GLU A 128 13.37 -9.29 6.31
CA GLU A 128 14.70 -9.89 6.35
C GLU A 128 15.40 -9.73 5.00
N LYS A 129 16.71 -9.99 4.96
CA LYS A 129 17.47 -9.91 3.72
C LYS A 129 17.07 -11.10 2.83
N PRO A 130 16.66 -10.89 1.56
CA PRO A 130 16.39 -11.99 0.64
C PRO A 130 17.65 -12.77 0.31
N ALA A 131 17.48 -14.07 0.02
CA ALA A 131 18.50 -14.93 -0.56
C ALA A 131 18.10 -15.27 -2.01
N GLY A 132 18.91 -14.85 -2.98
CA GLY A 132 18.65 -15.07 -4.41
C GLY A 132 18.98 -13.86 -5.27
N THR A 133 18.52 -13.89 -6.52
CA THR A 133 18.66 -12.76 -7.45
C THR A 133 17.56 -11.74 -7.18
N VAL A 134 17.98 -10.50 -6.89
CA VAL A 134 17.10 -9.47 -6.35
C VAL A 134 17.06 -8.26 -7.28
N ILE A 135 15.84 -7.78 -7.53
CA ILE A 135 15.59 -6.44 -8.05
C ILE A 135 15.37 -5.55 -6.82
N PHE A 136 16.32 -4.64 -6.58
CA PHE A 136 16.34 -3.80 -5.40
C PHE A 136 15.93 -2.36 -5.72
N PHE A 137 14.89 -1.87 -5.05
CA PHE A 137 14.48 -0.47 -5.06
C PHE A 137 15.04 0.21 -3.82
N ASN A 138 16.04 1.08 -4.01
CA ASN A 138 16.74 1.71 -2.89
C ASN A 138 15.96 2.89 -2.30
N LYS A 139 16.44 3.47 -1.19
CA LYS A 139 15.79 4.63 -0.53
C LYS A 139 15.61 5.88 -1.41
N LYS A 140 16.36 6.00 -2.50
CA LYS A 140 16.26 7.12 -3.46
C LYS A 140 15.32 6.79 -4.62
N ASN A 141 14.64 5.64 -4.56
CA ASN A 141 13.80 5.11 -5.61
C ASN A 141 14.58 4.73 -6.89
N GLU A 142 15.86 4.40 -6.76
CA GLU A 142 16.68 3.88 -7.86
C GLU A 142 16.60 2.35 -7.87
N ILE A 143 16.64 1.76 -9.06
CA ILE A 143 16.59 0.31 -9.25
C ILE A 143 18.01 -0.23 -9.41
N LEU A 144 18.32 -1.28 -8.66
CA LEU A 144 19.56 -2.03 -8.76
C LEU A 144 19.25 -3.49 -9.08
N LEU A 145 19.98 -4.05 -10.04
CA LEU A 145 20.01 -5.47 -10.34
C LEU A 145 21.45 -5.94 -10.15
N GLU A 146 21.67 -6.87 -9.22
CA GLU A 146 23.02 -7.35 -8.87
C GLU A 146 24.01 -6.19 -8.56
N ASP A 147 23.53 -5.23 -7.76
CA ASP A 147 24.25 -4.00 -7.35
C ASP A 147 24.57 -3.01 -8.49
N GLN A 148 24.11 -3.26 -9.71
CA GLN A 148 24.23 -2.34 -10.84
C GLN A 148 22.96 -1.51 -11.01
N HIS A 149 23.12 -0.19 -11.15
CA HIS A 149 22.02 0.71 -11.45
C HIS A 149 21.41 0.40 -12.82
N ILE A 150 20.09 0.31 -12.86
CA ILE A 150 19.32 0.06 -14.07
C ILE A 150 18.10 0.99 -14.13
N THR A 151 17.70 1.42 -15.33
CA THR A 151 16.49 2.23 -15.51
C THR A 151 15.25 1.34 -15.60
N LYS A 152 14.05 1.92 -15.41
CA LYS A 152 12.77 1.19 -15.55
C LYS A 152 12.60 0.63 -16.95
N GLU A 153 12.99 1.40 -17.97
CA GLU A 153 12.92 1.00 -19.37
C GLU A 153 13.83 -0.19 -19.63
N LYS A 154 15.09 -0.12 -19.17
CA LYS A 154 16.06 -1.21 -19.36
C LYS A 154 15.66 -2.47 -18.62
N LEU A 155 15.15 -2.35 -17.40
CA LEU A 155 14.64 -3.48 -16.65
C LEU A 155 13.43 -4.13 -17.36
N GLY A 156 12.52 -3.30 -17.87
CA GLY A 156 11.38 -3.76 -18.68
C GLY A 156 11.82 -4.53 -19.92
N GLU A 157 12.78 -4.03 -20.68
CA GLU A 157 13.37 -4.74 -21.83
C GLU A 157 13.97 -6.10 -21.43
N LEU A 158 14.73 -6.13 -20.32
CA LEU A 158 15.37 -7.36 -19.86
C LEU A 158 14.34 -8.42 -19.48
N ILE A 159 13.31 -8.04 -18.71
CA ILE A 159 12.28 -8.95 -18.23
C ILE A 159 11.37 -9.40 -19.38
N ASN A 160 10.93 -8.47 -20.23
CA ASN A 160 9.93 -8.78 -21.25
C ASN A 160 10.51 -9.51 -22.46
N ALA A 161 11.74 -9.17 -22.88
CA ALA A 161 12.29 -9.65 -24.14
C ALA A 161 13.55 -10.52 -23.99
N ALA A 162 14.45 -10.18 -23.06
CA ALA A 162 15.79 -10.79 -23.04
C ALA A 162 15.88 -12.08 -22.21
N LEU A 163 15.19 -12.14 -21.07
CA LEU A 163 15.35 -13.23 -20.12
C LEU A 163 14.34 -14.36 -20.36
N PRO A 164 14.76 -15.64 -20.26
CA PRO A 164 13.84 -16.77 -20.24
C PRO A 164 12.85 -16.69 -19.07
N ASP A 165 11.65 -17.21 -19.25
CA ASP A 165 10.58 -17.16 -18.24
C ASP A 165 11.02 -17.81 -16.92
N ASP A 166 11.72 -18.96 -16.98
CA ASP A 166 12.25 -19.67 -15.81
C ASP A 166 13.28 -18.85 -15.01
N THR A 167 13.95 -17.90 -15.66
CA THR A 167 14.86 -16.97 -14.99
C THR A 167 14.06 -15.86 -14.32
N VAL A 168 13.08 -15.28 -15.04
CA VAL A 168 12.24 -14.19 -14.53
C VAL A 168 11.49 -14.62 -13.27
N LYS A 169 10.94 -15.84 -13.26
CA LYS A 169 10.21 -16.42 -12.12
C LYS A 169 11.02 -16.49 -10.82
N LYS A 170 12.35 -16.47 -10.89
CA LYS A 170 13.24 -16.57 -9.72
C LYS A 170 13.61 -15.23 -9.11
N PHE A 171 13.27 -14.11 -9.76
CA PHE A 171 13.56 -12.80 -9.18
C PHE A 171 12.75 -12.57 -7.91
N LEU A 172 13.39 -11.91 -6.95
CA LEU A 172 12.76 -11.39 -5.76
C LEU A 172 12.78 -9.88 -5.77
N PHE A 173 11.71 -9.27 -5.26
CA PHE A 173 11.65 -7.83 -5.08
C PHE A 173 12.06 -7.45 -3.67
N ARG A 174 13.01 -6.53 -3.59
CA ARG A 174 13.43 -5.91 -2.34
C ARG A 174 13.23 -4.41 -2.42
N PHE A 175 12.63 -3.84 -1.38
CA PHE A 175 12.49 -2.41 -1.18
C PHE A 175 13.28 -2.01 0.05
N ASP A 176 13.98 -0.87 -0.03
CA ASP A 176 14.65 -0.30 1.14
C ASP A 176 13.59 0.06 2.19
N LYS A 177 13.83 -0.33 3.43
CA LYS A 177 12.89 -0.08 4.53
C LYS A 177 12.61 1.43 4.74
N ASN A 178 13.49 2.32 4.30
CA ASN A 178 13.33 3.77 4.40
C ASN A 178 12.70 4.41 3.16
N LEU A 179 12.40 3.63 2.12
CA LEU A 179 11.63 4.10 0.97
C LEU A 179 10.27 4.62 1.46
N ASP A 180 9.78 5.73 0.90
CA ASP A 180 8.45 6.21 1.22
C ASP A 180 7.37 5.37 0.52
N PHE A 181 6.20 5.31 1.14
CA PHE A 181 5.08 4.51 0.64
C PHE A 181 4.59 4.99 -0.73
N GLY A 182 4.76 6.28 -1.05
CA GLY A 182 4.44 6.83 -2.35
C GLY A 182 5.25 6.20 -3.47
N SER A 183 6.57 6.22 -3.33
CA SER A 183 7.52 5.59 -4.25
C SER A 183 7.28 4.08 -4.38
N TYR A 184 7.06 3.39 -3.26
CA TYR A 184 6.72 1.98 -3.26
C TYR A 184 5.50 1.64 -4.13
N ILE A 185 4.41 2.42 -4.04
CA ILE A 185 3.24 2.21 -4.90
C ILE A 185 3.55 2.46 -6.39
N GLN A 186 4.37 3.47 -6.71
CA GLN A 186 4.80 3.68 -8.09
C GLN A 186 5.60 2.51 -8.64
N ASP A 187 6.45 1.91 -7.82
CA ASP A 187 7.25 0.75 -8.22
C ASP A 187 6.39 -0.51 -8.37
N LYS A 188 5.43 -0.74 -7.47
CA LYS A 188 4.45 -1.83 -7.65
C LYS A 188 3.68 -1.68 -8.95
N ILE A 189 3.25 -0.46 -9.30
CA ILE A 189 2.52 -0.20 -10.56
C ILE A 189 3.41 -0.48 -11.76
N PHE A 190 4.67 -0.04 -11.72
CA PHE A 190 5.66 -0.37 -12.75
C PHE A 190 5.84 -1.89 -12.89
N ILE A 191 6.00 -2.62 -11.78
CA ILE A 191 6.11 -4.09 -11.78
C ILE A 191 4.88 -4.73 -12.44
N GLU A 192 3.68 -4.22 -12.15
CA GLU A 192 2.45 -4.73 -12.78
C GLU A 192 2.39 -4.49 -14.30
N THR A 193 3.16 -3.53 -14.83
CA THR A 193 3.26 -3.29 -16.27
C THR A 193 4.21 -4.23 -17.01
N LEU A 194 5.02 -5.02 -16.29
CA LEU A 194 5.89 -6.03 -16.90
C LEU A 194 5.04 -7.15 -17.52
N GLU A 195 5.42 -7.58 -18.73
CA GLU A 195 4.69 -8.59 -19.50
C GLU A 195 4.86 -9.98 -18.88
N LYS A 196 6.10 -10.30 -18.49
CA LYS A 196 6.40 -11.55 -17.79
C LYS A 196 6.18 -11.37 -16.30
N LYS A 197 5.29 -12.18 -15.73
CA LYS A 197 4.99 -12.15 -14.31
C LYS A 197 6.04 -12.94 -13.53
N ILE A 198 6.52 -12.32 -12.46
CA ILE A 198 7.41 -12.95 -11.50
C ILE A 198 6.54 -13.79 -10.57
N GLU A 199 6.79 -15.09 -10.49
CA GLU A 199 6.00 -16.06 -9.71
C GLU A 199 6.42 -16.07 -8.24
N THR A 200 6.51 -14.90 -7.62
CA THR A 200 6.68 -14.78 -6.17
C THR A 200 5.57 -13.96 -5.58
N ASN A 201 5.07 -14.42 -4.43
CA ASN A 201 4.21 -13.61 -3.59
C ASN A 201 4.99 -12.98 -2.43
N GLU A 202 6.30 -13.20 -2.34
CA GLU A 202 7.15 -12.63 -1.31
C GLU A 202 7.66 -11.24 -1.71
N GLU A 203 7.49 -10.26 -0.82
CA GLU A 203 8.06 -8.93 -0.98
C GLU A 203 8.94 -8.59 0.23
N PHE A 204 10.19 -8.26 -0.03
CA PHE A 204 11.19 -8.03 1.00
C PHE A 204 11.35 -6.54 1.30
N ILE A 205 11.31 -6.18 2.58
CA ILE A 205 11.43 -4.81 3.08
C ILE A 205 12.63 -4.76 4.02
N TYR A 206 13.81 -4.43 3.48
CA TYR A 206 15.09 -4.56 4.20
C TYR A 206 16.10 -3.49 3.80
#